data_AF-A0A0R0BGU5-F1
#
_entry.id   AF-A0A0R0BGU5-F1
#
_cell.length_a   1.000
_cell.length_b   1.000
_cell.length_c   1.000
_cell.angle_alpha   90.00
_cell.angle_beta   90.00
_cell.angle_gamma   90.00
#
_symmetry.space_group_name_H-M   'P 1'
#
loop_
_entity.id
_entity.type
_entity.pdbx_description
1 polymer ?
#
loop_
_entity_poly.entity_id
_entity_poly.type
_entity_poly.pdbx_seq_one_letter_code
_entity_poly.pdbx_strand_id
1 'polypeptide(L)'
;MIFDQQNLFSNAQSVLASAVSTNVIDLGATGTVQGEGAPIKRDIGPGIPIPLRVQVVEAFNNATSLQVELQVSATENFAAPVVVGSQTKLLADLAAGSVFGGLYYVPRGTNLRYVRLNYTLVGTAPTTGKVTAGIVAGHQENNL
;
A
#
# COMPACT_ATOMS: atom_id res chain seq x y z
N MET A 1 17.84 3.95 0.43
CA MET A 1 16.57 3.33 0.87
C MET A 1 16.64 1.83 0.60
N ILE A 2 16.15 0.98 1.52
CA ILE A 2 16.08 -0.48 1.33
C ILE A 2 14.65 -0.96 1.58
N PHE A 3 14.14 -1.84 0.70
CA PHE A 3 12.85 -2.50 0.86
C PHE A 3 13.01 -3.81 1.62
N ASP A 4 12.03 -4.12 2.46
CA ASP A 4 11.89 -5.46 3.02
C ASP A 4 11.21 -6.37 1.99
N GLN A 5 11.88 -7.47 1.61
CA GLN A 5 11.40 -8.41 0.60
C GLN A 5 10.11 -9.13 1.04
N GLN A 6 9.95 -9.45 2.33
CA GLN A 6 8.75 -10.14 2.83
C GLN A 6 7.55 -9.18 2.93
N ASN A 7 7.83 -7.88 3.06
CA ASN A 7 6.83 -6.83 3.20
C ASN A 7 6.70 -5.94 1.94
N LEU A 8 6.93 -6.55 0.77
CA LEU A 8 6.73 -5.91 -0.53
C LEU A 8 5.32 -6.21 -1.06
N PHE A 9 4.57 -5.17 -1.40
CA PHE A 9 3.23 -5.28 -2.01
C PHE A 9 3.33 -5.46 -3.53
N SER A 10 4.15 -4.63 -4.17
CA SER A 10 4.30 -4.56 -5.61
C SER A 10 5.76 -4.34 -5.98
N ASN A 11 6.29 -5.14 -6.91
CA ASN A 11 7.61 -4.94 -7.48
C ASN A 11 7.50 -4.59 -8.97
N ALA A 12 7.73 -3.33 -9.33
CA ALA A 12 7.56 -2.84 -10.70
C ALA A 12 6.28 -3.37 -11.38
N GLN A 13 5.18 -3.43 -10.63
CA GLN A 13 3.92 -3.99 -11.10
C GLN A 13 3.33 -3.07 -12.16
N SER A 14 2.97 -3.65 -13.32
CA SER A 14 2.23 -2.94 -14.37
C SER A 14 0.79 -2.68 -13.94
N VAL A 15 0.37 -1.42 -13.96
CA VAL A 15 -0.98 -0.99 -13.57
C VAL A 15 -1.61 -0.29 -14.77
N LEU A 16 -2.13 -1.08 -15.72
CA LEU A 16 -2.77 -0.58 -16.96
C LEU A 16 -4.31 -0.58 -16.88
N ALA A 17 -4.84 -1.16 -15.81
CA ALA A 17 -6.24 -1.11 -15.40
C ALA A 17 -6.29 -1.14 -13.87
N SER A 18 -7.44 -0.80 -13.28
CA SER A 18 -7.60 -0.88 -11.83
C SER A 18 -7.32 -2.31 -11.36
N ALA A 19 -6.43 -2.43 -10.38
CA ALA A 19 -5.90 -3.71 -9.92
C ALA A 19 -5.41 -3.60 -8.47
N VAL A 20 -5.34 -4.75 -7.79
CA VAL A 20 -4.73 -4.83 -6.46
C VAL A 20 -3.22 -5.08 -6.57
N SER A 21 -2.48 -4.91 -5.48
CA SER A 21 -1.07 -5.27 -5.40
C SER A 21 -0.84 -6.75 -5.71
N THR A 22 0.30 -7.06 -6.32
CA THR A 22 0.70 -8.45 -6.65
C THR A 22 0.84 -9.35 -5.43
N ASN A 23 1.13 -8.77 -4.27
CA ASN A 23 1.27 -9.50 -3.01
C ASN A 23 0.33 -8.93 -1.94
N VAL A 24 -0.05 -9.81 -1.02
CA VAL A 24 -0.78 -9.50 0.20
C VAL A 24 0.15 -9.78 1.37
N ILE A 25 0.26 -8.84 2.31
CA ILE A 25 1.03 -9.04 3.53
C ILE A 25 0.12 -9.68 4.59
N ASP A 26 0.55 -10.82 5.13
CA ASP A 26 -0.04 -11.44 6.31
C ASP A 26 0.76 -11.03 7.56
N LEU A 27 0.15 -10.28 8.47
CA LEU A 27 0.77 -9.86 9.72
C LEU A 27 0.86 -11.01 10.76
N GLY A 28 0.28 -12.17 10.45
CA GLY A 28 0.14 -13.31 11.33
C GLY A 28 -1.07 -13.20 12.26
N ALA A 29 -1.51 -14.34 12.79
CA ALA A 29 -2.54 -14.37 13.82
C ALA A 29 -2.01 -13.77 15.13
N THR A 30 -2.88 -13.06 15.85
CA THR A 30 -2.57 -12.57 17.19
C THR A 30 -2.82 -13.65 18.23
N GLY A 31 -2.06 -13.61 19.32
CA GLY A 31 -2.25 -14.53 20.44
C GLY A 31 -3.55 -14.26 21.20
N THR A 32 -3.98 -15.26 21.97
CA THR A 32 -5.12 -15.17 22.90
C THR A 32 -4.58 -15.18 24.32
N VAL A 33 -5.10 -14.28 25.17
CA VAL A 33 -4.74 -14.27 26.60
C VAL A 33 -5.30 -15.53 27.27
N GLN A 34 -4.56 -16.12 28.20
CA GLN A 34 -5.03 -17.30 28.94
C GLN A 34 -6.35 -16.98 29.65
N GLY A 35 -7.37 -17.79 29.40
CA GLY A 35 -8.71 -17.62 29.99
C GLY A 35 -9.69 -16.81 29.12
N GLU A 36 -9.22 -16.18 28.05
CA GLU A 36 -10.06 -15.41 27.12
C GLU A 36 -10.44 -16.22 25.88
N GLY A 37 -11.65 -16.00 25.35
CA GLY A 37 -12.14 -16.69 24.16
C GLY A 37 -11.73 -16.04 22.83
N ALA A 38 -11.24 -14.80 22.85
CA ALA A 38 -10.95 -14.01 21.66
C ALA A 38 -9.47 -13.57 21.57
N PRO A 39 -8.88 -13.56 20.37
CA PRO A 39 -7.51 -13.12 20.18
C PRO A 39 -7.36 -11.60 20.42
N ILE A 40 -6.16 -11.18 20.82
CA ILE A 40 -5.82 -9.78 21.04
C ILE A 40 -5.95 -9.01 19.73
N LYS A 41 -6.51 -7.79 19.78
CA LYS A 41 -6.51 -6.89 18.63
C LYS A 41 -5.15 -6.20 18.52
N ARG A 42 -4.49 -6.33 17.37
CA ARG A 42 -3.24 -5.63 17.06
C ARG A 42 -3.51 -4.61 15.97
N ASP A 43 -3.13 -3.36 16.21
CA ASP A 43 -3.04 -2.31 15.20
C ASP A 43 -1.57 -1.91 15.06
N ILE A 44 -1.03 -1.97 13.84
CA ILE A 44 0.39 -1.66 13.57
C ILE A 44 0.62 -0.21 13.14
N GLY A 45 -0.44 0.59 12.96
CA GLY A 45 -0.32 2.01 12.61
C GLY A 45 0.05 2.94 13.77
N PRO A 46 -0.43 2.72 15.01
CA PRO A 46 0.00 3.47 16.18
C PRO A 46 1.43 3.11 16.65
N GLY A 47 2.07 4.02 17.40
CA GLY A 47 3.39 3.78 18.00
C GLY A 47 4.51 4.40 17.19
N ILE A 48 5.60 3.64 16.99
CA ILE A 48 6.71 4.06 16.12
C ILE A 48 6.25 3.94 14.67
N PRO A 49 6.26 5.05 13.89
CA PRO A 49 5.76 5.03 12.51
C PRO A 49 6.52 4.03 11.66
N ILE A 50 5.79 3.12 11.00
CA ILE A 50 6.35 2.16 10.05
C ILE A 50 6.40 2.83 8.66
N PRO A 51 7.58 3.06 8.07
CA PRO A 51 7.70 3.73 6.78
C PRO A 51 7.12 2.88 5.64
N LEU A 52 6.17 3.46 4.90
CA LEU A 52 5.55 2.85 3.73
C LEU A 52 5.94 3.66 2.49
N ARG A 53 6.53 2.99 1.50
CA ARG A 53 6.88 3.61 0.23
C ARG A 53 5.94 3.12 -0.85
N VAL A 54 5.34 4.06 -1.58
CA VAL A 54 4.60 3.79 -2.83
C VAL A 54 5.16 4.75 -3.88
N GLN A 55 5.81 4.19 -4.91
CA GLN A 55 6.54 4.96 -5.90
C GLN A 55 6.22 4.49 -7.32
N VAL A 56 6.02 5.45 -8.21
CA VAL A 56 5.94 5.21 -9.65
C VAL A 56 7.36 4.96 -10.17
N VAL A 57 7.59 3.82 -10.81
CA VAL A 57 8.90 3.43 -11.38
C VAL A 57 8.91 3.50 -12.91
N GLU A 58 7.74 3.50 -13.54
CA GLU A 58 7.55 3.83 -14.95
C GLU A 58 6.36 4.77 -15.07
N ALA A 59 6.53 5.89 -15.79
CA ALA A 59 5.54 6.96 -15.86
C ALA A 59 4.24 6.48 -16.54
N PHE A 60 3.12 7.01 -16.05
CA PHE A 60 1.82 6.81 -16.68
C PHE A 60 1.68 7.76 -17.87
N ASN A 61 1.31 7.24 -19.03
CA ASN A 61 1.17 8.03 -20.26
C ASN A 61 -0.27 8.46 -20.55
N ASN A 62 -1.23 7.80 -19.93
CA ASN A 62 -2.66 8.07 -20.03
C ASN A 62 -3.31 7.81 -18.67
N ALA A 63 -4.60 8.12 -18.57
CA ALA A 63 -5.43 8.21 -17.36
C ALA A 63 -5.60 9.64 -16.86
N THR A 64 -6.69 9.86 -16.15
CA THR A 64 -7.00 11.12 -15.45
C THR A 64 -6.28 11.16 -14.11
N SER A 65 -6.33 10.05 -13.37
CA SER A 65 -5.73 9.93 -12.04
C SER A 65 -5.50 8.48 -11.65
N LEU A 66 -4.56 8.29 -10.72
CA LEU A 66 -4.37 7.05 -9.99
C LEU A 66 -4.62 7.31 -8.51
N GLN A 67 -5.59 6.58 -7.94
CA GLN A 67 -5.79 6.50 -6.50
C GLN A 67 -5.14 5.24 -5.97
N VAL A 68 -4.32 5.39 -4.93
CA VAL A 68 -3.75 4.28 -4.18
C VAL A 68 -4.45 4.22 -2.83
N GLU A 69 -4.90 3.04 -2.43
CA GLU A 69 -5.53 2.78 -1.15
C GLU A 69 -4.81 1.66 -0.42
N LEU A 70 -4.47 1.87 0.86
CA LEU A 70 -4.08 0.79 1.75
C LEU A 70 -5.35 0.14 2.31
N GLN A 71 -5.52 -1.14 2.02
CA GLN A 71 -6.66 -1.93 2.43
C GLN A 71 -6.24 -2.99 3.43
N VAL A 72 -7.12 -3.26 4.39
CA VAL A 72 -6.97 -4.34 5.36
C VAL A 72 -8.17 -5.29 5.34
N SER A 73 -7.95 -6.56 5.67
CA SER A 73 -9.02 -7.55 5.79
C SER A 73 -8.71 -8.65 6.80
N ALA A 74 -9.76 -9.27 7.32
CA ALA A 74 -9.65 -10.43 8.20
C ALA A 74 -9.34 -11.73 7.43
N THR A 75 -9.65 -11.77 6.13
CA THR A 75 -9.42 -12.93 5.24
C THR A 75 -8.54 -12.54 4.05
N GLU A 76 -7.73 -13.48 3.58
CA GLU A 76 -6.75 -13.24 2.51
C GLU A 76 -7.40 -12.86 1.17
N ASN A 77 -8.64 -13.29 0.94
CA ASN A 77 -9.39 -12.96 -0.28
C ASN A 77 -9.95 -11.52 -0.30
N PHE A 78 -9.84 -10.77 0.81
CA PHE A 78 -10.43 -9.44 0.97
C PHE A 78 -11.92 -9.40 0.59
N ALA A 79 -12.72 -10.35 1.07
CA ALA A 79 -14.17 -10.39 0.83
C ALA A 79 -14.89 -9.12 1.34
N ALA A 80 -14.38 -8.52 2.41
CA ALA A 80 -14.83 -7.24 2.96
C ALA A 80 -13.59 -6.38 3.28
N PRO A 81 -13.04 -5.65 2.29
CA PRO A 81 -11.87 -4.81 2.51
C PRO A 81 -12.26 -3.53 3.25
N VAL A 82 -11.39 -3.08 4.17
CA VAL A 82 -11.49 -1.78 4.82
C VAL A 82 -10.34 -0.90 4.35
N VAL A 83 -10.63 0.29 3.85
CA VAL A 83 -9.61 1.28 3.47
C VAL A 83 -9.16 2.04 4.73
N VAL A 84 -7.87 2.06 4.99
CA VAL A 84 -7.26 2.70 6.19
C VAL A 84 -6.43 3.93 5.84
N GLY A 85 -6.08 4.10 4.57
CA GLY A 85 -5.45 5.31 4.05
C GLY A 85 -5.50 5.33 2.54
N SER A 86 -5.49 6.51 1.95
CA SER A 86 -5.48 6.65 0.50
C SER A 86 -4.81 7.96 0.07
N GLN A 87 -4.36 7.97 -1.18
CA GLN A 87 -3.96 9.19 -1.86
C GLN A 87 -4.24 9.08 -3.36
N THR A 88 -4.77 10.15 -3.92
CA THR A 88 -4.95 10.29 -5.37
C THR A 88 -3.91 11.24 -5.94
N LYS A 89 -3.37 10.88 -7.10
CA LYS A 89 -2.53 11.76 -7.93
C LYS A 89 -3.13 11.88 -9.32
N LEU A 90 -3.07 13.10 -9.86
CA LEU A 90 -3.43 13.36 -11.26
C LEU A 90 -2.29 12.92 -12.18
N LEU A 91 -2.59 12.74 -13.47
CA LEU A 91 -1.60 12.30 -14.47
C LEU A 91 -0.30 13.13 -14.45
N ALA A 92 -0.41 14.45 -14.27
CA ALA A 92 0.75 15.35 -14.24
C ALA A 92 1.76 15.00 -13.13
N ASP A 93 1.30 14.36 -12.05
CA ASP A 93 2.12 13.98 -10.89
C ASP A 93 2.56 12.50 -10.91
N LEU A 94 2.22 11.76 -11.97
CA LEU A 94 2.52 10.33 -12.16
C LEU A 94 3.77 10.08 -13.02
N ALA A 95 4.79 10.91 -12.84
CA ALA A 95 6.10 10.73 -13.45
C ALA A 95 6.89 9.59 -12.76
N ALA A 96 7.87 9.01 -13.46
CA ALA A 96 8.82 8.07 -12.86
C ALA A 96 9.59 8.76 -11.71
N GLY A 97 9.74 8.06 -10.59
CA GLY A 97 10.31 8.62 -9.37
C GLY A 97 9.30 9.28 -8.44
N SER A 98 8.09 9.58 -8.90
CA SER A 98 7.06 10.22 -8.07
C SER A 98 6.59 9.30 -6.94
N VAL A 99 6.36 9.89 -5.77
CA VAL A 99 6.02 9.15 -4.53
C VAL A 99 4.65 9.58 -4.02
N PHE A 100 3.85 8.65 -3.53
CA PHE A 100 2.59 8.95 -2.84
C PHE A 100 2.85 9.30 -1.37
N GLY A 101 3.21 10.56 -1.10
CA GLY A 101 3.53 11.05 0.24
C GLY A 101 2.37 11.08 1.25
N GLY A 102 1.12 10.91 0.81
CA GLY A 102 -0.04 10.73 1.70
C GLY A 102 -0.08 9.35 2.37
N LEU A 103 0.69 8.38 1.84
CA LEU A 103 0.86 7.03 2.37
C LEU A 103 2.28 6.81 2.88
N TYR A 104 2.88 7.85 3.45
CA TYR A 104 4.29 7.84 3.88
C TYR A 104 4.58 6.87 5.04
N TYR A 105 3.59 6.63 5.88
CA TYR A 105 3.64 5.68 6.99
C TYR A 105 2.41 4.78 6.94
N VAL A 106 2.50 3.59 7.55
CA VAL A 106 1.33 2.74 7.77
C VAL A 106 0.31 3.49 8.64
N PRO A 107 -0.92 3.76 8.16
CA PRO A 107 -1.93 4.49 8.90
C PRO A 107 -2.47 3.71 10.10
N ARG A 108 -2.98 4.45 11.08
CA ARG A 108 -3.82 3.90 12.16
C ARG A 108 -5.06 3.21 11.59
N GLY A 109 -5.55 2.19 12.30
CA GLY A 109 -6.62 1.34 11.82
C GLY A 109 -6.14 0.17 10.97
N THR A 110 -4.81 -0.01 10.81
CA THR A 110 -4.22 -1.21 10.19
C THR A 110 -4.28 -2.37 11.20
N ASN A 111 -5.50 -2.79 11.53
CA ASN A 111 -5.81 -3.61 12.68
C ASN A 111 -6.35 -5.01 12.35
N LEU A 112 -6.30 -5.40 11.07
CA LEU A 112 -6.67 -6.72 10.59
C LEU A 112 -5.43 -7.46 10.07
N ARG A 113 -5.58 -8.76 9.87
CA ARG A 113 -4.47 -9.68 9.57
C ARG A 113 -3.82 -9.43 8.21
N TYR A 114 -4.63 -9.22 7.18
CA TYR A 114 -4.14 -9.09 5.81
C TYR A 114 -4.13 -7.64 5.38
N VAL A 115 -3.05 -7.21 4.72
CA VAL A 115 -2.86 -5.86 4.20
C VAL A 115 -2.51 -5.94 2.72
N ARG A 116 -3.09 -5.06 1.90
CA ARG A 116 -2.75 -4.93 0.47
C ARG A 116 -2.88 -3.49 0.00
N LEU A 117 -2.37 -3.20 -1.19
CA LEU A 117 -2.71 -1.96 -1.89
C LEU A 117 -3.77 -2.22 -2.97
N ASN A 118 -4.63 -1.24 -3.18
CA ASN A 118 -5.55 -1.18 -4.30
C ASN A 118 -5.22 0.05 -5.16
N TYR A 119 -5.13 -0.16 -6.47
CA TYR A 119 -4.82 0.85 -7.46
C TYR A 119 -6.07 1.09 -8.31
N THR A 120 -6.67 2.26 -8.17
CA THR A 120 -7.86 2.65 -8.94
C THR A 120 -7.46 3.68 -9.99
N LEU A 121 -7.54 3.30 -11.26
CA LEU A 121 -7.37 4.19 -12.39
C LEU A 121 -8.71 4.82 -12.77
N VAL A 122 -8.69 6.12 -13.04
CA VAL A 122 -9.84 6.86 -13.58
C VAL A 122 -9.47 7.41 -14.94
N GLY A 123 -10.39 7.33 -15.90
CA GLY A 123 -10.20 7.82 -17.26
C GLY A 123 -9.79 6.73 -18.25
N THR A 124 -9.03 7.09 -19.28
CA THR A 124 -8.58 6.16 -20.30
C THR A 124 -7.46 5.27 -19.77
N ALA A 125 -7.49 3.97 -20.12
CA ALA A 125 -6.46 3.02 -19.74
C ALA A 125 -5.07 3.47 -20.25
N PRO A 126 -4.05 3.55 -19.38
CA PRO A 126 -2.66 3.74 -19.79
C PRO A 126 -2.10 2.54 -20.54
N THR A 127 -1.10 2.78 -21.38
CA THR A 127 -0.27 1.71 -21.98
C THR A 127 1.09 1.58 -21.32
N THR A 128 1.49 2.55 -20.51
CA THR A 128 2.67 2.51 -19.63
C THR A 128 2.27 2.91 -18.21
N GLY A 129 2.97 2.40 -17.21
CA GLY A 129 2.68 2.73 -15.82
C GLY A 129 3.04 1.57 -14.90
N LYS A 130 4.06 1.77 -14.06
CA LYS A 130 4.50 0.78 -13.08
C LYS A 130 4.67 1.36 -11.70
N VAL A 131 4.28 0.59 -10.69
CA VAL A 131 4.37 0.96 -9.28
C VAL A 131 5.21 -0.06 -8.53
N THR A 132 6.12 0.43 -7.68
CA THR A 132 6.78 -0.35 -6.65
C THR A 132 6.33 0.15 -5.29
N ALA A 133 5.91 -0.77 -4.43
CA ALA A 133 5.41 -0.43 -3.12
C ALA A 133 5.71 -1.49 -2.06
N GLY A 134 6.04 -1.05 -0.86
CA GLY A 134 6.42 -1.91 0.26
C GLY A 134 6.88 -1.14 1.48
N ILE A 135 7.13 -1.88 2.55
CA ILE A 135 7.73 -1.35 3.77
C ILE A 135 9.23 -1.12 3.55
N VAL A 136 9.73 0.02 4.04
CA VAL A 136 11.14 0.41 3.93
C VAL A 136 11.73 0.66 5.31
N ALA A 137 13.03 0.41 5.48
CA ALA A 137 13.71 0.68 6.75
C ALA A 137 13.78 2.19 7.09
N GLY A 138 13.66 3.04 6.07
CA GLY A 138 13.63 4.48 6.17
C GLY A 138 13.48 5.09 4.78
N HIS A 139 12.79 6.22 4.70
CA HIS A 139 12.66 6.95 3.45
C HIS A 139 13.97 7.64 3.10
N GLN A 140 14.31 7.59 1.82
CA GLN A 140 15.33 8.48 1.29
C GLN A 140 14.63 9.74 0.77
N GLU A 141 14.94 10.86 1.41
CA GLU A 141 14.54 12.18 0.97
C GLU A 141 15.78 13.07 0.92
N ASN A 142 16.04 13.61 -0.26
CA ASN A 142 16.94 14.74 -0.39
C ASN A 142 16.04 15.93 -0.72
N ASN A 143 15.66 16.70 0.30
CA ASN A 143 15.14 18.04 0.07
C ASN A 143 16.36 18.95 -0.18
N LEU A 144 16.49 19.45 -1.41
CA LEU A 144 17.31 20.63 -1.71
C LEU A 144 16.51 21.89 -1.38
#